data_AF-C5LLQ1-F1
#
_entry.id   AF-C5LLQ1-F1
#
_cell.length_a   1.000
_cell.length_b   1.000
_cell.length_c   1.000
_cell.angle_alpha   90.00
_cell.angle_beta   90.00
_cell.angle_gamma   90.00
#
_symmetry.space_group_name_H-M   'P 1'
#
loop_
_entity.id
_entity.type
_entity.pdbx_description
1 polymer ?
#
loop_
_entity_poly.entity_id
_entity_poly.type
_entity_poly.pdbx_seq_one_letter_code
_entity_poly.pdbx_strand_id
1 'polypeptide(L)'
;MSMQPSLKEFRASDEKRDTGQSCRIRRLSDLAPWIVTKKLRTERDFLAAAYQEKNVKEYIINQKDSISNLLCRVWNIEDSASEAKRTKTTRLARLANAAQGPCACKGVTEIAMLEILSHNGIKPSHFATAIVKLLEVGRSRNCNLSCSGPSGCGKSYLVRHLSEIYRTCSLASGSYPLSILMEKDVELFILDDFHYCGRQIGFSLSDALPFFEGKKEITLPLPKNGSKCDALYKNDAPVIITVPARFQCWDLTPDDNDMLNQRFKWIYLTNPIDISSRKDLPVCGSCCARVILRNSSGTG
;
A
#
# COMPACT_ATOMS: atom_id res chain seq x y z
N MET A 1 -25.97 74.90 3.04
CA MET A 1 -26.95 74.66 1.96
C MET A 1 -26.52 75.46 0.73
N SER A 2 -25.87 74.81 -0.23
CA SER A 2 -25.68 75.26 -1.62
C SER A 2 -25.48 73.98 -2.46
N MET A 3 -26.43 73.70 -3.36
CA MET A 3 -26.33 73.82 -4.81
C MET A 3 -25.50 72.72 -5.52
N GLN A 4 -26.17 72.05 -6.46
CA GLN A 4 -25.70 71.03 -7.40
C GLN A 4 -24.49 71.49 -8.23
N PRO A 5 -23.78 70.57 -8.92
CA PRO A 5 -24.06 70.36 -10.36
C PRO A 5 -23.94 68.88 -10.81
N SER A 6 -24.86 68.36 -11.63
CA SER A 6 -24.90 68.41 -13.11
C SER A 6 -23.93 67.43 -13.83
N LEU A 7 -24.55 66.47 -14.53
CA LEU A 7 -23.97 65.55 -15.51
C LEU A 7 -23.18 66.26 -16.61
N LYS A 8 -21.99 65.72 -16.93
CA LYS A 8 -21.42 65.74 -18.28
C LYS A 8 -20.89 64.35 -18.65
N GLU A 9 -21.33 63.93 -19.82
CA GLU A 9 -20.96 62.75 -20.61
C GLU A 9 -19.44 62.59 -20.76
N PHE A 10 -18.94 61.38 -20.99
CA PHE A 10 -17.98 61.14 -22.08
C PHE A 10 -17.80 59.63 -22.39
N ARG A 11 -18.36 59.27 -23.55
CA ARG A 11 -17.92 58.28 -24.57
C ARG A 11 -17.65 56.82 -24.21
N ALA A 12 -18.46 55.99 -24.87
CA ALA A 12 -18.14 54.63 -25.27
C ALA A 12 -16.80 54.53 -26.01
N SER A 13 -16.02 53.53 -25.65
CA SER A 13 -14.97 52.95 -26.48
C SER A 13 -15.26 51.47 -26.59
N ASP A 14 -15.69 51.04 -27.77
CA ASP A 14 -15.77 49.65 -28.17
C ASP A 14 -14.37 49.05 -28.25
N GLU A 15 -14.04 48.13 -27.35
CA GLU A 15 -12.96 47.17 -27.57
C GLU A 15 -13.44 45.75 -27.29
N LYS A 16 -13.74 45.07 -28.41
CA LYS A 16 -13.59 43.65 -28.68
C LYS A 16 -14.00 42.69 -27.54
N ARG A 17 -15.24 42.21 -27.64
CA ARG A 17 -15.65 40.91 -27.11
C ARG A 17 -14.79 39.83 -27.75
N ASP A 18 -13.77 39.41 -27.03
CA ASP A 18 -13.15 38.12 -27.28
C ASP A 18 -14.19 37.05 -26.95
N THR A 19 -14.58 36.31 -27.98
CA THR A 19 -15.53 35.19 -27.89
C THR A 19 -14.79 33.99 -27.29
N GLY A 20 -14.41 34.13 -26.02
CA GLY A 20 -14.04 33.01 -25.17
C GLY A 20 -15.29 32.23 -24.83
N GLN A 21 -15.65 31.27 -25.70
CA GLN A 21 -16.67 30.28 -25.44
C GLN A 21 -16.35 29.59 -24.11
N SER A 22 -17.00 30.03 -23.03
CA SER A 22 -16.89 29.38 -21.73
C SER A 22 -17.47 27.98 -21.88
N CYS A 23 -16.60 26.99 -22.03
CA CYS A 23 -16.96 25.58 -21.99
C CYS A 23 -17.50 25.29 -20.59
N ARG A 24 -18.83 25.43 -20.47
CA ARG A 24 -19.56 25.08 -19.26
C ARG A 24 -19.42 23.57 -19.10
N ILE A 25 -18.76 23.14 -18.02
CA ILE A 25 -18.66 21.73 -17.66
C ILE A 25 -20.09 21.25 -17.37
N ARG A 26 -20.62 20.39 -18.23
CA ARG A 26 -21.99 19.86 -18.09
C ARG A 26 -22.00 18.37 -17.81
N ARG A 27 -20.89 17.68 -18.10
CA ARG A 27 -20.77 16.23 -17.97
C ARG A 27 -19.48 15.84 -17.26
N LEU A 28 -19.49 14.65 -16.68
CA LEU A 28 -18.31 14.05 -16.06
C LEU A 28 -17.13 13.94 -17.06
N SER A 29 -17.41 13.72 -18.35
CA SER A 29 -16.42 13.68 -19.43
C SER A 29 -15.61 14.97 -19.57
N ASP A 30 -16.21 16.11 -19.19
CA ASP A 30 -15.59 17.43 -19.34
C ASP A 30 -14.76 17.77 -18.08
N LEU A 31 -15.14 17.20 -16.94
CA LEU A 31 -14.49 17.40 -15.64
C LEU A 31 -13.31 16.43 -15.41
N ALA A 32 -13.41 15.20 -15.92
CA ALA A 32 -12.41 14.15 -15.69
C ALA A 32 -10.98 14.57 -16.14
N PRO A 33 -10.75 15.17 -17.33
CA PRO A 33 -9.42 15.60 -17.73
C PRO A 33 -8.83 16.65 -16.78
N TRP A 34 -9.66 17.55 -16.24
CA TRP A 34 -9.22 18.57 -15.29
C TRP A 34 -8.82 17.95 -13.94
N ILE A 35 -9.60 16.98 -13.44
CA ILE A 35 -9.28 16.21 -12.23
C ILE A 35 -7.94 15.48 -12.37
N VAL A 36 -7.76 14.77 -13.49
CA VAL A 36 -6.55 13.97 -13.76
C VAL A 36 -5.33 14.89 -13.89
N THR A 37 -5.45 15.97 -14.66
CA THR A 37 -4.33 16.92 -14.89
C THR A 37 -3.88 17.60 -13.59
N LYS A 38 -4.83 18.00 -12.73
CA LYS A 38 -4.52 18.60 -11.43
C LYS A 38 -4.22 17.57 -10.33
N LYS A 39 -4.24 16.26 -10.64
CA LYS A 39 -4.00 15.14 -9.72
C LYS A 39 -4.86 15.19 -8.45
N LEU A 40 -6.12 15.58 -8.59
CA LEU A 40 -7.04 15.78 -7.46
C LEU A 40 -7.54 14.42 -6.96
N ARG A 41 -6.97 13.93 -5.86
CA ARG A 41 -7.27 12.59 -5.30
C ARG A 41 -8.13 12.65 -4.04
N THR A 42 -8.19 13.80 -3.35
CA THR A 42 -9.01 13.96 -2.13
C THR A 42 -10.12 14.98 -2.33
N GLU A 43 -11.21 14.83 -1.59
CA GLU A 43 -12.33 15.78 -1.61
C GLU A 43 -11.89 17.19 -1.23
N ARG A 44 -10.96 17.31 -0.26
CA ARG A 44 -10.40 18.60 0.17
C ARG A 44 -9.65 19.30 -0.97
N ASP A 45 -8.73 18.59 -1.62
CA ASP A 45 -7.93 19.16 -2.71
C ASP A 45 -8.81 19.52 -3.90
N PHE A 46 -9.80 18.67 -4.18
CA PHE A 46 -10.77 18.91 -5.23
C PHE A 46 -11.59 20.17 -4.97
N LEU A 47 -12.16 20.33 -3.77
CA LEU A 47 -12.94 21.51 -3.39
C LEU A 47 -12.09 22.80 -3.42
N ALA A 48 -10.84 22.73 -2.92
CA ALA A 48 -9.91 23.85 -2.96
C ALA A 48 -9.60 24.28 -4.40
N ALA A 49 -9.33 23.33 -5.29
CA ALA A 49 -9.09 23.60 -6.70
C ALA A 49 -10.35 24.10 -7.44
N ALA A 50 -11.53 23.57 -7.09
CA ALA A 50 -12.79 23.92 -7.70
C ALA A 50 -13.27 25.32 -7.33
N TYR A 51 -12.93 25.81 -6.13
CA TYR A 51 -13.26 27.16 -5.71
C TYR A 51 -12.65 28.23 -6.64
N GLN A 52 -11.48 27.94 -7.21
CA GLN A 52 -10.76 28.82 -8.13
C GLN A 52 -11.29 28.76 -9.57
N GLU A 53 -12.19 27.81 -9.90
CA GLU A 53 -12.65 27.54 -11.26
C GLU A 53 -14.17 27.70 -11.36
N LYS A 54 -14.62 28.84 -11.90
CA LYS A 54 -16.05 29.21 -11.96
C LYS A 54 -16.94 28.10 -12.56
N ASN A 55 -16.47 27.45 -13.63
CA ASN A 55 -17.22 26.41 -14.34
C ASN A 55 -17.30 25.09 -13.56
N VAL A 56 -16.30 24.78 -12.73
CA VAL A 56 -16.30 23.58 -11.86
C VAL A 56 -17.20 23.83 -10.64
N LYS A 57 -17.14 25.03 -10.07
CA LYS A 57 -18.00 25.44 -8.94
C LYS A 57 -19.48 25.32 -9.29
N GLU A 58 -19.89 25.80 -10.47
CA GLU A 58 -21.27 25.63 -10.96
C GLU A 58 -21.66 24.16 -11.12
N TYR A 59 -20.75 23.32 -11.61
CA TYR A 59 -21.00 21.89 -11.75
C TYR A 59 -21.23 21.22 -10.39
N ILE A 60 -20.38 21.49 -9.39
CA ILE A 60 -20.48 20.89 -8.05
C ILE A 60 -21.81 21.25 -7.36
N ILE A 61 -22.23 22.52 -7.43
CA ILE A 61 -23.48 22.98 -6.81
C ILE A 61 -24.70 22.21 -7.37
N ASN A 62 -24.63 21.79 -8.63
CA ASN A 62 -25.72 21.08 -9.30
C ASN A 62 -25.59 19.55 -9.25
N GLN A 63 -24.52 19.02 -8.63
CA GLN A 63 -24.24 17.59 -8.62
C GLN A 63 -24.99 16.89 -7.47
N LYS A 64 -25.66 15.78 -7.79
CA LYS A 64 -26.37 14.94 -6.80
C LYS A 64 -25.49 13.88 -6.15
N ASP A 65 -24.44 13.45 -6.85
CA ASP A 65 -23.47 12.48 -6.33
C ASP A 65 -22.50 13.15 -5.37
N SER A 66 -22.06 12.41 -4.34
CA SER A 66 -20.98 12.89 -3.47
C SER A 66 -19.69 13.09 -4.27
N ILE A 67 -18.90 14.11 -3.90
CA ILE A 67 -17.61 14.39 -4.53
C ILE A 67 -16.68 13.19 -4.44
N SER A 68 -16.68 12.51 -3.29
CA SER A 68 -15.96 11.26 -3.09
C SER A 68 -16.32 10.18 -4.13
N ASN A 69 -17.61 9.98 -4.45
CA ASN A 69 -18.02 9.03 -5.48
C ASN A 69 -17.60 9.49 -6.88
N LEU A 70 -17.65 10.79 -7.15
CA LEU A 70 -17.22 11.36 -8.42
C LEU A 70 -15.72 11.14 -8.65
N LEU A 71 -14.88 11.47 -7.67
CA LEU A 71 -13.43 11.26 -7.72
C LEU A 71 -13.12 9.77 -7.90
N CYS A 72 -13.79 8.90 -7.15
CA CYS A 72 -13.66 7.45 -7.28
C CYS A 72 -13.95 6.97 -8.70
N ARG A 73 -15.05 7.42 -9.32
CA ARG A 73 -15.39 7.05 -10.70
C ARG A 73 -14.34 7.50 -11.72
N VAL A 74 -13.84 8.73 -11.62
CA VAL A 74 -12.84 9.26 -12.55
C VAL A 74 -11.55 8.45 -12.46
N TRP A 75 -11.05 8.24 -11.24
CA TRP A 75 -9.80 7.50 -11.06
C TRP A 75 -9.96 6.00 -11.36
N ASN A 76 -11.12 5.40 -11.11
CA ASN A 76 -11.37 4.02 -11.53
C ASN A 76 -11.31 3.87 -13.05
N ILE A 77 -11.80 4.85 -13.82
CA ILE A 77 -11.70 4.83 -15.29
C ILE A 77 -10.25 5.05 -15.73
N GLU A 78 -9.59 6.07 -15.19
CA GLU A 78 -8.19 6.40 -15.53
C GLU A 78 -7.24 5.24 -15.22
N ASP A 79 -7.38 4.65 -14.04
CA ASP A 79 -6.50 3.59 -13.57
C ASP A 79 -6.90 2.22 -14.18
N SER A 80 -8.10 2.07 -14.78
CA SER A 80 -8.68 0.79 -15.25
C SER A 80 -7.76 -0.04 -16.15
N ALA A 81 -7.07 0.60 -17.10
CA ALA A 81 -6.17 -0.10 -18.01
C ALA A 81 -4.94 -0.65 -17.27
N SER A 82 -4.42 0.15 -16.33
CA SER A 82 -3.28 -0.25 -15.49
C SER A 82 -3.67 -1.33 -14.49
N GLU A 83 -4.88 -1.24 -13.90
CA GLU A 83 -5.49 -2.27 -13.05
C GLU A 83 -5.65 -3.58 -13.81
N ALA A 84 -6.28 -3.55 -14.99
CA ALA A 84 -6.51 -4.74 -15.80
C ALA A 84 -5.19 -5.43 -16.20
N LYS A 85 -4.15 -4.65 -16.52
CA LYS A 85 -2.80 -5.19 -16.76
C LYS A 85 -2.21 -5.79 -15.49
N ARG A 86 -2.38 -5.12 -14.34
CA ARG A 86 -1.86 -5.57 -13.06
C ARG A 86 -2.49 -6.88 -12.63
N THR A 87 -3.82 -7.04 -12.70
CA THR A 87 -4.54 -8.27 -12.35
C THR A 87 -4.08 -9.48 -13.18
N LYS A 88 -3.69 -9.27 -14.45
CA LYS A 88 -3.15 -10.33 -15.32
C LYS A 88 -1.69 -10.67 -15.07
N THR A 89 -0.97 -9.84 -14.32
CA THR A 89 0.46 -10.02 -14.06
C THR A 89 0.66 -10.78 -12.75
N THR A 90 1.39 -11.89 -12.77
CA THR A 90 1.70 -12.67 -11.55
C THR A 90 2.59 -11.88 -10.59
N ARG A 91 2.58 -12.25 -9.31
CA ARG A 91 3.44 -11.63 -8.28
C ARG A 91 4.92 -11.68 -8.66
N LEU A 92 5.40 -12.81 -9.20
CA LEU A 92 6.78 -12.96 -9.69
C LEU A 92 7.06 -12.11 -10.95
N ALA A 93 6.12 -12.02 -11.88
CA ALA A 93 6.29 -11.15 -13.05
C ALA A 93 6.38 -9.67 -12.65
N ARG A 94 5.64 -9.23 -11.61
CA ARG A 94 5.79 -7.89 -11.04
C ARG A 94 7.18 -7.67 -10.43
N LEU A 95 7.72 -8.67 -9.74
CA LEU A 95 9.10 -8.63 -9.22
C LEU A 95 10.11 -8.47 -10.36
N ALA A 96 9.97 -9.27 -11.42
CA ALA A 96 10.84 -9.21 -12.60
C ALA A 96 10.78 -7.85 -13.30
N ASN A 97 9.57 -7.30 -13.49
CA ASN A 97 9.38 -5.97 -14.05
C ASN A 97 10.02 -4.88 -13.17
N ALA A 98 9.89 -4.97 -11.84
CA ALA A 98 10.52 -4.03 -10.92
C ALA A 98 12.06 -4.06 -11.03
N ALA A 99 12.67 -5.24 -11.19
CA ALA A 99 14.12 -5.38 -11.35
C ALA A 99 14.67 -4.70 -12.62
N GLN A 100 13.87 -4.66 -13.69
CA GLN A 100 14.18 -3.97 -14.94
C GLN A 100 13.86 -2.46 -14.90
N GLY A 101 13.05 -2.03 -13.93
CA GLY A 101 12.69 -0.64 -13.73
C GLY A 101 13.85 0.24 -13.25
N PRO A 102 13.71 1.58 -13.36
CA PRO A 102 14.75 2.51 -12.97
C PRO A 102 15.08 2.40 -11.47
N CYS A 103 16.36 2.56 -11.14
CA CYS A 103 16.83 2.59 -9.76
C CYS A 103 16.75 4.01 -9.19
N ALA A 104 16.01 4.19 -8.09
CA ALA A 104 15.89 5.48 -7.41
C ALA A 104 17.09 5.81 -6.48
N CYS A 105 17.90 4.81 -6.11
CA CYS A 105 18.93 4.95 -5.07
C CYS A 105 20.37 4.70 -5.54
N LYS A 106 20.61 4.61 -6.86
CA LYS A 106 21.94 4.31 -7.43
C LYS A 106 22.61 3.06 -6.83
N GLY A 107 21.83 2.03 -6.48
CA GLY A 107 22.34 0.76 -5.95
C GLY A 107 22.54 0.70 -4.43
N VAL A 108 22.37 1.80 -3.69
CA VAL A 108 22.60 1.84 -2.23
C VAL A 108 21.78 0.79 -1.49
N THR A 109 20.51 0.60 -1.85
CA THR A 109 19.63 -0.40 -1.23
C THR A 109 20.13 -1.83 -1.46
N GLU A 110 20.64 -2.12 -2.65
CA GLU A 110 21.15 -3.47 -2.98
C GLU A 110 22.37 -3.82 -2.11
N ILE A 111 23.30 -2.87 -1.96
CA ILE A 111 24.47 -3.03 -1.08
C ILE A 111 24.03 -3.21 0.38
N ALA A 112 23.17 -2.32 0.89
CA ALA A 112 22.74 -2.36 2.28
C ALA A 112 21.99 -3.66 2.64
N MET A 113 21.14 -4.18 1.74
CA MET A 113 20.48 -5.47 1.96
C MET A 113 21.48 -6.61 2.08
N LEU A 114 22.49 -6.65 1.21
CA LEU A 114 23.53 -7.69 1.24
C LEU A 114 24.41 -7.55 2.50
N GLU A 115 24.75 -6.34 2.91
CA GLU A 115 25.47 -6.06 4.15
C GLU A 115 24.68 -6.52 5.39
N ILE A 116 23.38 -6.22 5.47
CA ILE A 116 22.50 -6.67 6.56
C ILE A 116 22.46 -8.20 6.63
N LEU A 117 22.29 -8.87 5.48
CA LEU A 117 22.25 -10.33 5.41
C LEU A 117 23.59 -10.93 5.83
N SER A 118 24.71 -10.42 5.29
CA SER A 118 26.06 -10.85 5.64
C SER A 118 26.39 -10.61 7.11
N HIS A 119 26.02 -9.45 7.66
CA HIS A 119 26.23 -9.09 9.06
C HIS A 119 25.51 -10.04 10.02
N ASN A 120 24.37 -10.60 9.60
CA ASN A 120 23.61 -11.58 10.36
C ASN A 120 23.95 -13.05 9.99
N GLY A 121 24.97 -13.29 9.16
CA GLY A 121 25.36 -14.63 8.74
C GLY A 121 24.35 -15.34 7.83
N ILE A 122 23.46 -14.58 7.18
CA ILE A 122 22.41 -15.12 6.31
C ILE A 122 22.91 -15.11 4.87
N LYS A 123 22.90 -16.29 4.22
CA LYS A 123 23.19 -16.40 2.79
C LYS A 123 22.11 -15.65 2.00
N PRO A 124 22.46 -14.74 1.06
CA PRO A 124 21.49 -14.04 0.24
C PRO A 124 20.52 -14.96 -0.51
N SER A 125 21.00 -16.13 -0.95
CA SER A 125 20.17 -17.13 -1.61
C SER A 125 19.10 -17.74 -0.70
N HIS A 126 19.38 -17.90 0.59
CA HIS A 126 18.38 -18.40 1.54
C HIS A 126 17.21 -17.43 1.69
N PHE A 127 17.50 -16.14 1.85
CA PHE A 127 16.49 -15.09 1.90
C PHE A 127 15.72 -14.97 0.58
N ALA A 128 16.45 -14.90 -0.54
CA ALA A 128 15.87 -14.76 -1.86
C ALA A 128 14.92 -15.91 -2.24
N THR A 129 15.35 -17.16 -2.02
CA THR A 129 14.52 -18.34 -2.31
C THR A 129 13.26 -18.38 -1.43
N ALA A 130 13.36 -17.96 -0.16
CA ALA A 130 12.18 -17.85 0.71
C ALA A 130 11.16 -16.83 0.16
N ILE A 131 11.62 -15.66 -0.28
CA ILE A 131 10.75 -14.63 -0.89
C ILE A 131 10.16 -15.12 -2.21
N VAL A 132 10.96 -15.72 -3.11
CA VAL A 132 10.44 -16.25 -4.39
C VAL A 132 9.40 -17.33 -4.13
N LYS A 133 9.65 -18.25 -3.20
CA LYS A 133 8.69 -19.31 -2.88
C LYS A 133 7.39 -18.76 -2.31
N LEU A 134 7.49 -17.78 -1.41
CA LEU A 134 6.35 -17.05 -0.87
C LEU A 134 5.53 -16.35 -1.97
N LEU A 135 6.19 -15.66 -2.90
CA LEU A 135 5.54 -14.95 -4.01
C LEU A 135 4.94 -15.88 -5.07
N GLU A 136 5.48 -17.09 -5.22
CA GLU A 136 4.95 -18.13 -6.10
C GLU A 136 3.70 -18.79 -5.51
N VAL A 137 3.79 -19.25 -4.26
CA VAL A 137 2.74 -20.08 -3.64
C VAL A 137 1.64 -19.24 -3.02
N GLY A 138 1.98 -18.06 -2.48
CA GLY A 138 1.08 -17.30 -1.62
C GLY A 138 1.12 -17.79 -0.19
N ARG A 139 0.05 -17.45 0.54
CA ARG A 139 -0.12 -17.86 1.93
C ARG A 139 -0.32 -19.38 1.97
N SER A 140 0.58 -20.08 2.64
CA SER A 140 0.42 -21.49 2.96
C SER A 140 1.28 -21.87 4.16
N ARG A 141 1.01 -23.04 4.74
CA ARG A 141 1.86 -23.60 5.81
C ARG A 141 3.33 -23.63 5.37
N ASN A 142 4.22 -23.15 6.23
CA ASN A 142 5.67 -23.07 6.01
C ASN A 142 6.12 -22.24 4.78
N CYS A 143 5.25 -21.41 4.20
CA CYS A 143 5.63 -20.50 3.11
C CYS A 143 5.64 -19.04 3.52
N ASN A 144 4.83 -18.63 4.51
CA ASN A 144 4.90 -17.28 5.08
C ASN A 144 6.31 -16.99 5.60
N LEU A 145 6.76 -15.75 5.57
CA LEU A 145 8.10 -15.38 6.01
C LEU A 145 8.07 -14.61 7.33
N SER A 146 8.93 -14.98 8.27
CA SER A 146 9.19 -14.24 9.49
C SER A 146 10.65 -13.79 9.52
N CYS A 147 10.86 -12.47 9.66
CA CYS A 147 12.16 -11.90 10.00
C CYS A 147 12.17 -11.60 11.50
N SER A 148 12.89 -12.41 12.28
CA SER A 148 12.93 -12.31 13.74
C SER A 148 14.29 -11.85 14.23
N GLY A 149 14.32 -11.02 15.28
CA GLY A 149 15.58 -10.55 15.86
C GLY A 149 15.45 -9.31 16.73
N PRO A 150 16.51 -8.93 17.47
CA PRO A 150 16.51 -7.71 18.26
C PRO A 150 16.24 -6.45 17.44
N SER A 151 15.93 -5.34 18.11
CA SER A 151 15.82 -4.04 17.44
C SER A 151 17.16 -3.65 16.79
N GLY A 152 17.11 -3.02 15.62
CA GLY A 152 18.30 -2.56 14.92
C GLY A 152 19.05 -3.59 14.07
N CYS A 153 18.54 -4.82 13.91
CA CYS A 153 19.21 -5.84 13.06
C CYS A 153 18.83 -5.75 11.56
N GLY A 154 18.07 -4.74 11.14
CA GLY A 154 17.71 -4.53 9.72
C GLY A 154 16.47 -5.28 9.22
N LYS A 155 15.65 -5.88 10.11
CA LYS A 155 14.46 -6.68 9.76
C LYS A 155 13.47 -5.94 8.84
N SER A 156 12.95 -4.80 9.30
CA SER A 156 11.99 -3.97 8.56
C SER A 156 12.60 -3.43 7.26
N TYR A 157 13.90 -3.14 7.27
CA TYR A 157 14.60 -2.66 6.08
C TYR A 157 14.61 -3.70 4.96
N LEU A 158 14.88 -4.97 5.26
CA LEU A 158 14.92 -6.04 4.24
C LEU A 158 13.60 -6.21 3.48
N VAL A 159 12.47 -5.92 4.12
CA VAL A 159 11.13 -6.23 3.59
C VAL A 159 10.37 -5.01 3.08
N ARG A 160 10.59 -3.82 3.64
CA ARG A 160 9.82 -2.60 3.29
C ARG A 160 9.95 -2.19 1.82
N HIS A 161 11.02 -2.60 1.14
CA HIS A 161 11.20 -2.32 -0.28
C HIS A 161 10.17 -3.02 -1.18
N LEU A 162 9.55 -4.08 -0.70
CA LEU A 162 8.50 -4.79 -1.42
C LEU A 162 7.21 -3.95 -1.53
N SER A 163 7.00 -2.97 -0.65
CA SER A 163 5.89 -2.01 -0.75
C SER A 163 6.00 -1.07 -1.95
N GLU A 164 7.18 -0.93 -2.56
CA GLU A 164 7.36 -0.21 -3.83
C GLU A 164 6.93 -1.05 -5.04
N ILE A 165 6.74 -2.36 -4.87
CA ILE A 165 6.43 -3.31 -5.93
C ILE A 165 4.97 -3.78 -5.82
N TYR A 166 4.52 -4.04 -4.60
CA TYR A 166 3.24 -4.66 -4.29
C TYR A 166 2.31 -3.72 -3.52
N ARG A 167 1.01 -3.93 -3.69
CA ARG A 167 0.00 -3.33 -2.82
C ARG A 167 0.05 -4.00 -1.47
N THR A 168 0.64 -3.31 -0.51
CA THR A 168 0.76 -3.77 0.88
C THR A 168 -0.25 -3.08 1.78
N CYS A 169 -0.68 -3.75 2.85
CA CYS A 169 -1.45 -3.14 3.93
C CYS A 169 -0.83 -3.46 5.29
N SER A 170 -1.04 -2.53 6.22
CA SER A 170 -0.90 -2.77 7.66
C SER A 170 -2.25 -3.18 8.24
N LEU A 171 -2.25 -3.81 9.42
CA LEU A 171 -3.49 -4.10 10.15
C LEU A 171 -4.21 -2.80 10.53
N ALA A 172 -5.55 -2.83 10.51
CA ALA A 172 -6.35 -1.73 11.03
C ALA A 172 -6.25 -1.66 12.56
N SER A 173 -6.40 -0.46 13.12
CA SER A 173 -6.55 -0.27 14.56
C SER A 173 -7.97 -0.64 15.02
N GLY A 174 -8.10 -1.27 16.18
CA GLY A 174 -9.39 -1.54 16.83
C GLY A 174 -9.84 -3.00 16.76
N SER A 175 -11.14 -3.24 16.95
CA SER A 175 -11.72 -4.57 17.17
C SER A 175 -11.85 -5.47 15.92
N TYR A 176 -11.45 -4.98 14.75
CA TYR A 176 -11.56 -5.68 13.46
C TYR A 176 -10.32 -5.42 12.60
N PRO A 177 -9.12 -5.86 13.04
CA PRO A 177 -7.86 -5.50 12.38
C PRO A 177 -7.74 -5.98 10.93
N LEU A 178 -8.49 -7.03 10.56
CA LEU A 178 -8.52 -7.59 9.20
C LEU A 178 -9.60 -6.97 8.30
N SER A 179 -10.42 -6.03 8.77
CA SER A 179 -11.46 -5.41 7.92
C SER A 179 -10.86 -4.70 6.69
N ILE A 180 -9.62 -4.21 6.81
CA ILE A 180 -8.87 -3.57 5.73
C ILE A 180 -8.71 -4.46 4.49
N LEU A 181 -8.83 -5.78 4.65
CA LEU A 181 -8.72 -6.75 3.55
C LEU A 181 -9.93 -6.77 2.65
N MET A 182 -11.05 -6.22 3.10
CA MET A 182 -12.26 -6.06 2.30
C MET A 182 -12.22 -4.78 1.47
N GLU A 183 -11.41 -3.81 1.87
CA GLU A 183 -11.37 -2.48 1.26
C GLU A 183 -10.22 -2.34 0.24
N LYS A 184 -9.19 -3.18 0.35
CA LYS A 184 -7.97 -3.06 -0.45
C LYS A 184 -7.67 -4.34 -1.22
N ASP A 185 -7.26 -4.17 -2.47
CA ASP A 185 -6.67 -5.22 -3.28
C ASP A 185 -5.22 -5.46 -2.82
N VAL A 186 -5.07 -6.24 -1.75
CA VAL A 186 -3.78 -6.54 -1.12
C VAL A 186 -3.08 -7.66 -1.89
N GLU A 187 -1.82 -7.45 -2.24
CA GLU A 187 -1.00 -8.40 -3.00
C GLU A 187 0.12 -9.03 -2.19
N LEU A 188 0.47 -8.40 -1.07
CA LEU A 188 1.48 -8.85 -0.12
C LEU A 188 1.18 -8.23 1.24
N PHE A 189 1.14 -9.04 2.28
CA PHE A 189 1.06 -8.55 3.65
C PHE A 189 2.46 -8.33 4.20
N ILE A 190 2.71 -7.12 4.71
CA ILE A 190 3.91 -6.81 5.47
C ILE A 190 3.45 -6.29 6.82
N LEU A 191 3.51 -7.16 7.83
CA LEU A 191 3.18 -6.82 9.20
C LEU A 191 4.49 -6.46 9.92
N ASP A 192 4.83 -5.17 9.89
CA ASP A 192 6.03 -4.67 10.54
C ASP A 192 5.81 -4.54 12.05
N ASP A 193 6.80 -4.98 12.81
CA ASP A 193 6.78 -5.07 14.27
C ASP A 193 5.53 -5.80 14.81
N PHE A 194 5.26 -6.95 14.20
CA PHE A 194 4.08 -7.75 14.51
C PHE A 194 4.16 -8.34 15.92
N HIS A 195 3.14 -8.03 16.71
CA HIS A 195 2.92 -8.61 18.03
C HIS A 195 1.57 -9.31 17.99
N TYR A 196 1.59 -10.64 18.02
CA TYR A 196 0.36 -11.37 18.29
C TYR A 196 0.01 -11.19 19.76
N CYS A 197 -1.20 -10.72 20.04
CA CYS A 197 -1.78 -10.68 21.38
C CYS A 197 -3.15 -11.33 21.29
N GLY A 198 -3.34 -12.47 21.97
CA GLY A 198 -4.62 -13.19 21.94
C GLY A 198 -5.79 -12.39 22.50
N ARG A 199 -5.52 -11.25 23.15
CA ARG A 199 -6.51 -10.31 23.69
C ARG A 199 -6.83 -9.14 22.75
N GLN A 200 -6.12 -8.97 21.63
CA GLN A 200 -6.55 -8.02 20.60
C GLN A 200 -7.83 -8.57 19.97
N ILE A 201 -8.94 -7.96 20.41
CA ILE A 201 -10.30 -8.27 19.97
C ILE A 201 -10.33 -8.23 18.43
N GLY A 202 -10.62 -9.36 17.78
CA GLY A 202 -10.84 -9.42 16.33
C GLY A 202 -9.81 -10.18 15.49
N PHE A 203 -8.71 -10.67 16.06
CA PHE A 203 -7.81 -11.62 15.38
C PHE A 203 -7.40 -12.74 16.33
N SER A 204 -8.36 -13.62 16.62
CA SER A 204 -8.14 -14.76 17.52
C SER A 204 -7.22 -15.81 16.89
N LEU A 205 -6.72 -16.74 17.70
CA LEU A 205 -5.84 -17.81 17.20
C LEU A 205 -6.60 -18.70 16.21
N SER A 206 -7.88 -18.94 16.48
CA SER A 206 -8.79 -19.67 15.58
C SER A 206 -8.99 -18.99 14.22
N ASP A 207 -8.77 -17.67 14.11
CA ASP A 207 -8.81 -16.94 12.83
C ASP A 207 -7.42 -16.90 12.18
N ALA A 208 -6.39 -16.66 13.00
CA ALA A 208 -5.00 -16.53 12.56
C ALA A 208 -4.45 -17.83 11.96
N LEU A 209 -4.76 -18.99 12.55
CA LEU A 209 -4.25 -20.27 12.09
C LEU A 209 -4.78 -20.63 10.68
N PRO A 210 -6.10 -20.60 10.39
CA PRO A 210 -6.64 -20.74 9.04
C PRO A 210 -6.12 -19.70 8.06
N PHE A 211 -5.94 -18.46 8.53
CA PHE A 211 -5.33 -17.40 7.75
C PHE A 211 -3.94 -17.82 7.31
N PHE A 212 -2.96 -17.90 8.20
CA PHE A 212 -1.59 -18.21 7.82
C PHE A 212 -1.42 -19.59 7.14
N GLU A 213 -2.32 -20.55 7.37
CA GLU A 213 -2.31 -21.83 6.68
C GLU A 213 -2.69 -21.73 5.19
N GLY A 214 -3.30 -20.63 4.77
CA GLY A 214 -3.68 -20.41 3.37
C GLY A 214 -5.04 -20.99 3.00
N LYS A 215 -5.99 -21.08 3.95
CA LYS A 215 -7.36 -21.48 3.59
C LYS A 215 -7.89 -20.53 2.51
N LYS A 216 -8.45 -21.14 1.46
CA LYS A 216 -8.96 -20.42 0.28
C LYS A 216 -10.09 -19.46 0.62
N GLU A 217 -10.86 -19.77 1.65
CA GLU A 217 -11.99 -18.97 2.09
C GLU A 217 -11.94 -18.85 3.62
N ILE A 218 -11.92 -17.61 4.10
CA ILE A 218 -11.88 -17.30 5.53
C ILE A 218 -12.97 -16.27 5.82
N THR A 219 -13.80 -16.57 6.80
CA THR A 219 -14.81 -15.63 7.30
C THR A 219 -14.12 -14.61 8.20
N LEU A 220 -14.19 -13.35 7.83
CA LEU A 220 -13.66 -12.23 8.60
C LEU A 220 -14.80 -11.54 9.35
N PRO A 221 -14.71 -11.41 10.68
CA PRO A 221 -15.72 -10.66 11.42
C PRO A 221 -15.70 -9.19 11.00
N LEU A 222 -16.87 -8.59 10.84
CA LEU A 222 -17.02 -7.16 10.50
C LEU A 222 -17.91 -6.41 11.51
N PRO A 223 -17.79 -5.07 11.59
CA PRO A 223 -18.71 -4.25 12.38
C PRO A 223 -20.16 -4.40 11.90
N LYS A 224 -21.06 -4.85 12.78
CA LYS A 224 -22.49 -5.04 12.48
C LYS A 224 -23.26 -3.75 12.18
N ASN A 225 -22.67 -2.59 12.52
CA ASN A 225 -23.29 -1.28 12.32
C ASN A 225 -23.29 -0.82 10.85
N GLY A 226 -22.56 -1.51 9.96
CA GLY A 226 -22.52 -1.21 8.52
C GLY A 226 -22.60 -2.44 7.62
N SER A 227 -22.38 -3.65 8.15
CA SER A 227 -22.46 -4.92 7.41
C SER A 227 -23.43 -5.88 8.10
N LYS A 228 -24.35 -6.50 7.34
CA LYS A 228 -25.32 -7.47 7.89
C LYS A 228 -24.72 -8.86 8.14
N CYS A 229 -23.59 -9.16 7.51
CA CYS A 229 -22.92 -10.46 7.57
C CYS A 229 -21.40 -10.26 7.69
N ASP A 230 -20.73 -11.27 8.23
CA ASP A 230 -19.27 -11.40 8.13
C ASP A 230 -18.85 -11.51 6.66
N ALA A 231 -17.62 -11.10 6.35
CA ALA A 231 -17.15 -11.09 4.98
C ALA A 231 -16.28 -12.29 4.64
N LEU A 232 -16.33 -12.73 3.39
CA LEU A 232 -15.59 -13.87 2.90
C LEU A 232 -14.32 -13.41 2.18
N TYR A 233 -13.17 -13.66 2.79
CA TYR A 233 -11.87 -13.37 2.20
C TYR A 233 -11.35 -14.54 1.37
N LYS A 234 -11.07 -14.29 0.08
CA LYS A 234 -10.66 -15.31 -0.90
C LYS A 234 -9.24 -15.16 -1.44
N ASN A 235 -8.53 -14.12 -1.03
CA ASN A 235 -7.24 -13.78 -1.60
C ASN A 235 -6.11 -14.59 -0.90
N ASP A 236 -5.14 -15.03 -1.68
CA ASP A 236 -4.01 -15.87 -1.28
C ASP A 236 -2.75 -15.05 -0.96
N ALA A 237 -2.89 -13.74 -0.79
CA ALA A 237 -1.77 -12.84 -0.67
C ALA A 237 -0.78 -13.29 0.43
N PRO A 238 0.51 -13.40 0.08
CA PRO A 238 1.56 -13.90 0.95
C PRO A 238 1.75 -13.02 2.18
N VAL A 239 2.24 -13.62 3.26
CA VAL A 239 2.52 -12.90 4.52
C VAL A 239 4.00 -12.84 4.83
N ILE A 240 4.47 -11.63 5.09
CA ILE A 240 5.75 -11.34 5.72
C ILE A 240 5.48 -10.65 7.05
N ILE A 241 6.09 -11.14 8.12
CA ILE A 241 6.09 -10.50 9.42
C ILE A 241 7.52 -10.13 9.82
N THR A 242 7.68 -9.01 10.51
CA THR A 242 8.89 -8.74 11.29
C THR A 242 8.52 -8.81 12.76
N VAL A 243 9.35 -9.48 13.56
CA VAL A 243 9.05 -9.74 14.97
C VAL A 243 10.30 -9.56 15.83
N PRO A 244 10.15 -9.24 17.13
CA PRO A 244 11.26 -9.25 18.08
C PRO A 244 11.99 -10.60 18.16
N ALA A 245 13.15 -10.62 18.82
CA ALA A 245 14.03 -11.80 18.95
C ALA A 245 13.36 -13.03 19.56
N ARG A 246 12.28 -12.82 20.32
CA ARG A 246 11.42 -13.89 20.83
C ARG A 246 10.02 -13.65 20.27
N PHE A 247 9.65 -14.43 19.25
CA PHE A 247 8.24 -14.62 18.94
C PHE A 247 7.66 -15.56 19.99
N GLN A 248 7.46 -15.02 21.19
CA GLN A 248 6.61 -15.62 22.20
C GLN A 248 5.46 -14.67 22.35
N CYS A 249 4.29 -15.08 21.89
CA CYS A 249 3.10 -14.44 22.42
C CYS A 249 2.98 -14.91 23.86
N TRP A 250 3.24 -14.00 24.80
CA TRP A 250 3.15 -14.28 26.24
C TRP A 250 1.74 -14.73 26.66
N ASP A 251 0.74 -14.42 25.85
CA ASP A 251 -0.66 -14.81 26.06
C ASP A 251 -1.01 -16.19 25.46
N LEU A 252 -0.06 -16.86 24.79
CA LEU A 252 -0.28 -18.16 24.15
C LEU A 252 0.43 -19.30 24.89
N THR A 253 -0.16 -20.49 24.84
CA THR A 253 0.49 -21.71 25.33
C THR A 253 1.70 -22.07 24.45
N PRO A 254 2.63 -22.91 24.93
CA PRO A 254 3.71 -23.43 24.09
C PRO A 254 3.21 -24.09 22.81
N ASP A 255 2.15 -24.90 22.90
CA ASP A 255 1.55 -25.60 21.75
C ASP A 255 0.98 -24.60 20.72
N ASP A 256 0.34 -23.53 21.20
CA ASP A 256 -0.19 -22.48 20.33
C ASP A 256 0.93 -21.71 19.58
N ASN A 257 2.03 -21.45 20.27
CA ASN A 257 3.21 -20.86 19.64
C ASN A 257 3.80 -21.82 18.60
N ASP A 258 3.88 -23.11 18.88
CA ASP A 258 4.35 -24.12 17.92
C ASP A 258 3.45 -24.21 16.69
N MET A 259 2.13 -24.14 16.87
CA MET A 259 1.18 -24.08 15.76
C MET A 259 1.44 -22.87 14.86
N LEU A 260 1.68 -21.68 15.43
CA LEU A 260 2.03 -20.50 14.64
C LEU A 260 3.40 -20.65 13.98
N ASN A 261 4.41 -21.13 14.70
CA ASN A 261 5.77 -21.27 14.22
C ASN A 261 5.86 -22.15 12.96
N GLN A 262 5.08 -23.23 12.89
CA GLN A 262 5.02 -24.13 11.74
C GLN A 262 4.41 -23.49 10.47
N ARG A 263 3.79 -22.32 10.57
CA ARG A 263 3.22 -21.59 9.43
C ARG A 263 4.20 -20.61 8.79
N PHE A 264 5.35 -20.35 9.43
CA PHE A 264 6.36 -19.42 8.94
C PHE A 264 7.71 -20.10 8.68
N LYS A 265 8.38 -19.65 7.64
CA LYS A 265 9.81 -19.78 7.45
C LYS A 265 10.50 -18.68 8.26
N TRP A 266 11.44 -19.07 9.11
CA TRP A 266 12.12 -18.15 10.01
C TRP A 266 13.48 -17.74 9.47
N ILE A 267 13.72 -16.43 9.42
CA ILE A 267 15.02 -15.82 9.19
C ILE A 267 15.40 -15.05 10.45
N TYR A 268 16.47 -15.50 11.11
CA TYR A 268 16.93 -14.93 12.37
C TYR A 268 18.04 -13.92 12.12
N LEU A 269 17.78 -12.66 12.47
CA LEU A 269 18.71 -11.54 12.44
C LEU A 269 19.17 -11.25 13.87
N THR A 270 20.28 -11.84 14.29
CA THR A 270 20.74 -11.80 15.69
C THR A 270 21.67 -10.63 16.02
N ASN A 271 22.20 -9.93 15.00
CA ASN A 271 23.30 -8.98 15.17
C ASN A 271 22.78 -7.55 14.94
N PRO A 272 22.61 -6.75 16.00
CA PRO A 272 22.17 -5.37 15.88
C PRO A 272 23.26 -4.49 15.28
N ILE A 273 22.86 -3.63 14.35
CA ILE A 273 23.73 -2.60 13.80
C ILE A 273 23.86 -1.48 14.83
N ASP A 274 25.10 -1.06 15.11
CA ASP A 274 25.38 0.00 16.07
C ASP A 274 24.67 1.30 15.69
N ILE A 275 24.12 2.00 16.68
CA ILE A 275 23.28 3.19 16.47
C ILE A 275 24.06 4.27 15.70
N SER A 276 25.36 4.45 15.98
CA SER A 276 26.19 5.45 15.31
C SER A 276 26.41 5.16 13.82
N SER A 277 26.29 3.89 13.43
CA SER A 277 26.45 3.43 12.05
C SER A 277 25.13 3.37 11.26
N ARG A 278 23.98 3.57 11.92
CA ARG A 278 22.66 3.54 11.27
C ARG A 278 22.48 4.78 10.40
N LYS A 279 22.37 4.55 9.10
CA LYS A 279 22.07 5.58 8.11
C LYS A 279 20.59 5.56 7.78
N ASP A 280 20.03 6.73 7.48
CA ASP A 280 18.74 6.77 6.80
C ASP A 280 18.96 6.33 5.35
N LEU A 281 18.49 5.12 5.06
CA LEU A 281 18.72 4.47 3.78
C LEU A 281 17.46 4.60 2.92
N PRO A 282 17.60 4.83 1.61
CA PRO A 282 16.45 4.96 0.71
C PRO A 282 15.70 3.64 0.55
N VAL A 283 14.43 3.75 0.14
CA VAL A 283 13.61 2.62 -0.27
C VAL A 283 13.69 2.46 -1.79
N CYS A 284 13.97 1.26 -2.28
CA CYS A 284 14.04 1.01 -3.72
C CYS A 284 13.58 -0.41 -4.09
N GLY A 285 12.39 -0.51 -4.70
CA GLY A 285 11.85 -1.79 -5.20
C GLY A 285 12.73 -2.43 -6.27
N SER A 286 13.31 -1.64 -7.19
CA SER A 286 14.19 -2.13 -8.26
C SER A 286 15.45 -2.82 -7.72
N CYS A 287 16.10 -2.24 -6.70
CA CYS A 287 17.24 -2.88 -6.02
C CYS A 287 16.83 -4.15 -5.28
N CYS A 288 15.73 -4.10 -4.52
CA CYS A 288 15.23 -5.26 -3.79
C CYS A 288 14.92 -6.43 -4.73
N ALA A 289 14.22 -6.16 -5.84
CA ALA A 289 13.90 -7.17 -6.84
C ALA A 289 15.16 -7.78 -7.47
N ARG A 290 16.21 -6.99 -7.74
CA ARG A 290 17.50 -7.51 -8.21
C ARG A 290 18.18 -8.41 -7.18
N VAL A 291 18.22 -8.01 -5.91
CA VAL A 291 18.78 -8.84 -4.83
C VAL A 291 18.07 -10.17 -4.78
N ILE A 292 16.73 -10.17 -4.81
CA ILE A 292 15.94 -11.41 -4.75
C ILE A 292 16.19 -12.28 -5.99
N LEU A 293 16.00 -11.76 -7.20
CA LEU A 293 16.05 -12.56 -8.43
C LEU A 293 17.47 -13.08 -8.75
N ARG A 294 18.51 -12.28 -8.49
CA ARG A 294 19.90 -12.69 -8.73
C ARG A 294 20.35 -13.79 -7.78
N ASN A 295 19.82 -13.81 -6.56
CA ASN A 295 20.24 -14.77 -5.53
C ASN A 295 19.28 -15.97 -5.38
N SER A 296 18.09 -15.96 -5.99
CA SER A 296 17.15 -17.09 -5.93
C SER A 296 17.48 -18.23 -6.90
N SER A 297 18.24 -17.94 -7.95
CA SER A 297 18.65 -18.90 -8.98
C SER A 297 19.90 -19.63 -8.49
N GLY A 298 19.73 -20.79 -7.85
CA GLY A 298 20.84 -21.58 -7.35
C GLY A 298 21.76 -22.09 -8.45
N THR A 299 22.85 -21.38 -8.74
CA THR A 299 24.13 -22.03 -9.04
C THR A 299 24.93 -22.05 -7.74
N GLY A 300 24.72 -23.12 -6.98
CA GLY A 300 25.51 -23.52 -5.83
C GLY A 300 25.40 -25.03 -5.72
#